data_AF-A0A3Q0FCU0-F1
#
_entry.id   AF-A0A3Q0FCU0-F1
#
_cell.length_a   1.000
_cell.length_b   1.000
_cell.length_c   1.000
_cell.angle_alpha   90.00
_cell.angle_beta   90.00
_cell.angle_gamma   90.00
#
_symmetry.space_group_name_H-M   'P 1'
#
loop_
_entity.id
_entity.type
_entity.pdbx_description
1 polymer ?
#
loop_
_entity_poly.entity_id
_entity_poly.type
_entity_poly.pdbx_seq_one_letter_code
_entity_poly.pdbx_strand_id
1 'polypeptide(L)'
;MSLHRYVCRTSKLSKIPRKYKQFAIAQGQKSVTDYLYATRCIPYAFADQISKNSNNALMNLITKLGAFSPPHYPHNLNKFLRYNPINEFEFFFDSIGIHPSKFPSLFPQNKLFFSEDETLLDAACVLSEFGFPWDKLGLLYEESGWVFKWGASELKDRLCGFKGYGFCNVQVVGICLAFPFVFDGQKGAEVEALFCDLSLLFGKFGLAECVEEKGNGVDDWVGLCRKIRLFYDLNGGKNIGELIGGSNGVGVGVVVEHGEEELVQAIEYFCRFGAKKEDVARLIVNGPELWELVLKMGKVNVLKLLKHFGINSNDLDIVKRDYGHVLGTVKLCNLPNVMRALGLHEWFFEKIKDGNHSLLVSFVANNREVVGDKGYTSFLKAIEVSKTPIHNMTSPRN
;
A
#
# COMPACT_ATOMS: atom_id res chain seq x y z
N MET A 1 0.83 -6.92 9.53
CA MET A 1 2.30 -7.00 9.65
C MET A 1 2.78 -5.89 10.57
N SER A 2 3.73 -6.16 11.46
CA SER A 2 4.17 -5.22 12.52
C SER A 2 4.85 -3.98 11.91
N LEU A 3 4.25 -2.81 12.12
CA LEU A 3 4.79 -1.49 11.76
C LEU A 3 5.99 -1.17 12.67
N HIS A 4 7.16 -1.70 12.34
CA HIS A 4 8.39 -1.10 12.82
C HIS A 4 8.64 0.19 12.05
N ARG A 5 8.32 1.33 12.68
CA ARG A 5 8.92 2.62 12.34
C ARG A 5 10.44 2.51 12.54
N TYR A 6 11.15 2.05 11.52
CA TYR A 6 12.57 2.31 11.42
C TYR A 6 12.75 3.76 10.99
N VAL A 7 12.85 4.62 12.00
CA VAL A 7 13.47 5.93 11.85
C VAL A 7 14.87 5.67 11.30
N CYS A 8 15.07 5.97 10.02
CA CYS A 8 16.38 5.92 9.37
C CYS A 8 17.32 6.81 10.18
N ARG A 9 18.27 6.17 10.89
CA ARG A 9 19.28 6.87 11.70
C ARG A 9 20.06 7.82 10.79
N THR A 10 19.78 9.12 10.90
CA THR A 10 20.50 10.26 10.32
C THR A 10 21.92 10.43 10.90
N SER A 11 22.67 9.33 11.02
CA SER A 11 23.97 9.27 11.70
C SER A 11 25.19 9.44 10.78
N LYS A 12 25.00 9.53 9.45
CA LYS A 12 26.13 9.55 8.50
C LYS A 12 26.77 10.94 8.27
N LEU A 13 26.08 12.05 8.54
CA LEU A 13 26.62 13.41 8.38
C LEU A 13 27.39 13.94 9.61
N SER A 14 27.88 13.08 10.51
CA SER A 14 28.54 13.51 11.74
C SER A 14 29.74 14.45 11.52
N LYS A 15 30.37 14.38 10.34
CA LYS A 15 31.53 15.20 9.94
C LYS A 15 31.18 16.63 9.50
N ILE A 16 29.90 16.96 9.25
CA ILE A 16 29.48 18.31 8.81
C ILE A 16 28.72 19.01 9.94
N PRO A 17 29.16 20.20 10.39
CA PRO A 17 28.43 20.97 11.40
C PRO A 17 26.98 21.25 10.97
N ARG A 18 26.03 21.14 11.89
CA ARG A 18 24.58 21.29 11.61
C ARG A 18 24.25 22.54 10.79
N LYS A 19 24.88 23.68 11.11
CA LYS A 19 24.69 24.97 10.41
C LYS A 19 25.05 24.94 8.92
N TYR A 20 25.90 24.01 8.48
CA TYR A 20 26.34 23.90 7.09
C TYR A 20 25.73 22.71 6.35
N LYS A 21 24.84 21.92 6.97
CA LYS A 21 24.25 20.75 6.31
C LYS A 21 23.47 21.13 5.05
N GLN A 22 22.60 22.13 5.14
CA GLN A 22 21.81 22.58 3.99
C GLN A 22 22.71 23.14 2.88
N PHE A 23 23.76 23.89 3.25
CA PHE A 23 24.76 24.36 2.30
C PHE A 23 25.49 23.19 1.61
N ALA A 24 25.93 22.19 2.37
CA ALA A 24 26.62 21.03 1.84
C ALA A 24 25.74 20.20 0.90
N ILE A 25 24.45 20.04 1.23
CA ILE A 25 23.46 19.37 0.37
C ILE A 25 23.26 20.17 -0.91
N ALA A 26 23.01 21.49 -0.82
CA ALA A 26 22.78 22.32 -2.00
C ALA A 26 23.99 22.35 -2.96
N GLN A 27 25.21 22.45 -2.42
CA GLN A 27 26.43 22.36 -3.22
C GLN A 27 26.64 20.95 -3.79
N GLY A 28 26.28 19.94 -3.00
CA GLY A 28 26.14 18.55 -3.39
C GLY A 28 25.32 18.37 -4.67
N GLN A 29 24.04 18.73 -4.57
CA GLN A 29 23.07 18.67 -5.66
C GLN A 29 23.58 19.42 -6.89
N LYS A 30 24.05 20.67 -6.72
CA LYS A 30 24.60 21.46 -7.83
C LYS A 30 25.75 20.76 -8.55
N SER A 31 26.73 20.24 -7.80
CA SER A 31 27.91 19.61 -8.42
C SER A 31 27.57 18.30 -9.11
N VAL A 32 26.58 17.55 -8.60
CA VAL A 32 26.06 16.35 -9.28
C VAL A 32 25.29 16.73 -10.53
N THR A 33 24.44 17.76 -10.49
CA THR A 33 23.75 18.30 -11.68
C THR A 33 24.76 18.71 -12.74
N ASP A 34 25.78 19.48 -12.37
CA ASP A 34 26.83 19.95 -13.28
C ASP A 34 27.62 18.77 -13.87
N TYR A 35 27.91 17.72 -13.08
CA TYR A 35 28.54 16.50 -13.57
C TYR A 35 27.65 15.77 -14.58
N LEU A 36 26.39 15.50 -14.24
CA LEU A 36 25.44 14.78 -15.10
C LEU A 36 25.16 15.56 -16.40
N TYR A 37 25.01 16.88 -16.32
CA TYR A 37 24.76 17.71 -17.50
C TYR A 37 26.03 17.89 -18.34
N ALA A 38 27.10 18.46 -17.77
CA ALA A 38 28.25 18.89 -18.55
C ALA A 38 29.22 17.76 -18.90
N THR A 39 29.30 16.72 -18.07
CA THR A 39 30.23 15.58 -18.30
C THR A 39 29.51 14.40 -18.95
N ARG A 40 28.26 14.13 -18.55
CA ARG A 40 27.50 12.96 -19.04
C ARG A 40 26.49 13.29 -20.14
N CYS A 41 26.35 14.57 -20.51
CA CYS A 41 25.45 15.04 -21.56
C CYS A 41 23.97 14.70 -21.32
N ILE A 42 23.56 14.48 -20.08
CA ILE A 42 22.16 14.28 -19.70
C ILE A 42 21.44 15.63 -19.79
N PRO A 43 20.23 15.72 -20.35
CA PRO A 43 19.50 16.99 -20.39
C PRO A 43 19.35 17.61 -18.99
N TYR A 44 19.58 18.92 -18.90
CA TYR A 44 19.69 19.62 -17.61
C TYR A 44 18.48 19.39 -16.70
N ALA A 45 17.27 19.38 -17.25
CA ALA A 45 16.05 19.15 -16.48
C ALA A 45 16.08 17.82 -15.71
N PHE A 46 16.49 16.73 -16.35
CA PHE A 46 16.60 15.41 -15.73
C PHE A 46 17.82 15.31 -14.82
N ALA A 47 18.95 15.90 -15.20
CA ALA A 47 20.14 15.96 -14.34
C ALA A 47 19.84 16.66 -12.99
N ASP A 48 19.10 17.77 -13.04
CA ASP A 48 18.67 18.53 -11.86
C ASP A 48 17.67 17.73 -11.01
N GLN A 49 16.73 17.05 -11.66
CA GLN A 49 15.73 16.22 -10.99
C GLN A 49 16.33 15.00 -10.28
N ILE A 50 17.25 14.29 -10.95
CA ILE A 50 18.00 13.17 -10.35
C ILE A 50 18.74 13.67 -9.11
N SER A 51 19.50 14.75 -9.25
CA SER A 51 20.35 15.29 -8.18
C SER A 51 19.54 15.77 -6.97
N LYS A 52 18.39 16.41 -7.20
CA LYS A 52 17.53 16.93 -6.13
C LYS A 52 16.83 15.83 -5.33
N ASN A 53 16.43 14.74 -6.00
CA ASN A 53 15.67 13.67 -5.38
C ASN A 53 16.53 12.53 -4.82
N SER A 54 17.82 12.46 -5.14
CA SER A 54 18.75 11.41 -4.71
C SER A 54 19.43 11.69 -3.36
N ASN A 55 18.64 11.88 -2.28
CA ASN A 55 19.18 12.26 -0.98
C ASN A 55 20.13 11.23 -0.36
N ASN A 56 19.83 9.93 -0.44
CA ASN A 56 20.66 8.89 0.15
C ASN A 56 21.99 8.73 -0.59
N ALA A 57 21.94 8.70 -1.93
CA ALA A 57 23.13 8.64 -2.79
C ALA A 57 24.02 9.87 -2.58
N LEU A 58 23.40 11.05 -2.50
CA LEU A 58 24.11 12.29 -2.21
C LEU A 58 24.79 12.27 -0.83
N MET A 59 24.08 11.80 0.20
CA MET A 59 24.68 11.67 1.54
C MET A 59 25.86 10.69 1.54
N ASN A 60 25.74 9.55 0.84
CA ASN A 60 26.84 8.62 0.69
C ASN A 60 28.05 9.28 -0.01
N LEU A 61 27.83 10.03 -1.09
CA LEU A 61 28.88 10.82 -1.76
C LEU A 61 29.55 11.81 -0.80
N ILE A 62 28.75 12.59 -0.07
CA ILE A 62 29.25 13.60 0.87
C ILE A 62 30.12 12.95 1.97
N THR A 63 29.77 11.76 2.45
CA THR A 63 30.59 11.08 3.48
C THR A 63 31.94 10.58 2.99
N LYS A 64 32.10 10.37 1.67
CA LYS A 64 33.37 10.00 1.05
C LYS A 64 34.31 11.20 0.93
N LEU A 65 33.78 12.43 1.00
CA LEU A 65 34.59 13.63 1.08
C LEU A 65 35.31 13.69 2.44
N GLY A 66 36.55 14.18 2.42
CA GLY A 66 37.38 14.33 3.62
C GLY A 66 36.89 15.43 4.57
N ALA A 67 37.83 16.17 5.17
CA ALA A 67 37.49 17.24 6.11
C ALA A 67 36.60 18.33 5.46
N PHE A 68 35.53 18.72 6.16
CA PHE A 68 34.60 19.75 5.70
C PHE A 68 35.16 21.15 5.96
N SER A 69 35.30 21.95 4.90
CA SER A 69 35.67 23.37 4.97
C SER A 69 34.74 24.19 4.08
N PRO A 70 33.85 25.04 4.62
CA PRO A 70 32.85 25.77 3.84
C PRO A 70 33.36 26.50 2.58
N PRO A 71 34.44 27.32 2.64
CA PRO A 71 34.89 28.07 1.46
C PRO A 71 35.47 27.18 0.36
N HIS A 72 36.06 26.04 0.73
CA HIS A 72 36.69 25.12 -0.22
C HIS A 72 35.78 23.94 -0.59
N TYR A 73 34.64 23.79 0.07
CA TYR A 73 33.76 22.64 -0.11
C TYR A 73 33.25 22.47 -1.55
N PRO A 74 32.75 23.53 -2.24
CA PRO A 74 32.32 23.39 -3.63
C PRO A 74 33.48 22.97 -4.55
N HIS A 75 34.67 23.53 -4.32
CA HIS A 75 35.86 23.20 -5.10
C HIS A 75 36.29 21.74 -4.88
N ASN A 76 36.35 21.30 -3.62
CA ASN A 76 36.74 19.93 -3.26
C ASN A 76 35.76 18.89 -3.80
N LEU A 77 34.46 19.19 -3.76
CA LEU A 77 33.42 18.32 -4.31
C LEU A 77 33.54 18.19 -5.83
N ASN A 78 33.66 19.30 -6.55
CA ASN A 78 33.87 19.28 -8.00
C ASN A 78 35.17 18.57 -8.38
N LYS A 79 36.25 18.82 -7.63
CA LYS A 79 37.53 18.11 -7.82
C LYS A 79 37.34 16.60 -7.61
N PHE A 80 36.61 16.20 -6.56
CA PHE A 80 36.34 14.78 -6.30
C PHE A 80 35.62 14.12 -7.47
N LEU A 81 34.52 14.72 -7.95
CA LEU A 81 33.72 14.18 -9.06
C LEU A 81 34.49 14.08 -10.38
N ARG A 82 35.45 14.96 -10.63
CA ARG A 82 36.32 14.89 -11.82
C ARG A 82 37.22 13.65 -11.86
N TYR A 83 37.60 13.12 -10.68
CA TYR A 83 38.53 11.99 -10.57
C TYR A 83 37.87 10.71 -10.06
N ASN A 84 36.62 10.79 -9.61
CA ASN A 84 35.88 9.68 -9.02
C ASN A 84 34.49 9.64 -9.65
N PRO A 85 34.27 8.82 -10.70
CA PRO A 85 32.96 8.67 -11.29
C PRO A 85 31.95 8.16 -10.24
N ILE A 86 30.74 8.70 -10.28
CA ILE A 86 29.63 8.24 -9.45
C ILE A 86 28.92 7.07 -10.13
N ASN A 87 28.24 6.25 -9.34
CA ASN A 87 27.29 5.28 -9.86
C ASN A 87 25.99 6.00 -10.23
N GLU A 88 25.76 6.25 -11.51
CA GLU A 88 24.59 6.97 -12.04
C GLU A 88 23.28 6.22 -11.74
N PHE A 89 23.31 4.88 -11.70
CA PHE A 89 22.16 4.05 -11.31
C PHE A 89 21.80 4.20 -9.83
N GLU A 90 22.78 4.38 -8.94
CA GLU A 90 22.52 4.64 -7.51
C GLU A 90 21.75 5.96 -7.34
N PHE A 91 22.21 7.00 -8.03
CA PHE A 91 21.54 8.30 -8.04
C PHE A 91 20.15 8.23 -8.68
N PHE A 92 20.02 7.52 -9.79
CA PHE A 92 18.74 7.32 -10.47
C PHE A 92 17.71 6.64 -9.57
N PHE A 93 18.01 5.44 -9.06
CA PHE A 93 17.06 4.65 -8.29
C PHE A 93 16.62 5.37 -7.00
N ASP A 94 17.55 6.06 -6.34
CA ASP A 94 17.21 6.92 -5.20
C ASP A 94 16.29 8.08 -5.62
N SER A 95 16.57 8.71 -6.77
CA SER A 95 15.77 9.84 -7.27
C SER A 95 14.35 9.46 -7.66
N ILE A 96 14.12 8.25 -8.14
CA ILE A 96 12.80 7.75 -8.52
C ILE A 96 12.05 7.08 -7.36
N GLY A 97 12.57 7.19 -6.13
CA GLY A 97 11.89 6.75 -4.91
C GLY A 97 12.13 5.28 -4.51
N ILE A 98 13.06 4.57 -5.13
CA ILE A 98 13.41 3.20 -4.73
C ILE A 98 14.22 3.23 -3.43
N HIS A 99 13.87 2.34 -2.50
CA HIS A 99 14.57 2.28 -1.22
C HIS A 99 16.01 1.70 -1.38
N PRO A 100 17.05 2.31 -0.75
CA PRO A 100 18.45 1.87 -0.91
C PRO A 100 18.73 0.40 -0.58
N SER A 101 17.91 -0.24 0.26
CA SER A 101 18.06 -1.67 0.58
C SER A 101 17.83 -2.58 -0.63
N LYS A 102 17.13 -2.10 -1.67
CA LYS A 102 16.83 -2.86 -2.89
C LYS A 102 17.85 -2.63 -4.01
N PHE A 103 18.71 -1.61 -3.89
CA PHE A 103 19.67 -1.28 -4.95
C PHE A 103 20.58 -2.44 -5.39
N PRO A 104 21.16 -3.25 -4.47
CA PRO A 104 22.09 -4.31 -4.88
C PRO A 104 21.48 -5.34 -5.84
N SER A 105 20.17 -5.61 -5.73
CA SER A 105 19.45 -6.53 -6.64
C SER A 105 19.07 -5.89 -7.98
N LEU A 106 19.10 -4.56 -8.08
CA LEU A 106 18.67 -3.83 -9.27
C LEU A 106 19.83 -3.33 -10.12
N PHE A 107 21.04 -3.26 -9.54
CA PHE A 107 22.17 -2.73 -10.26
C PHE A 107 22.56 -3.62 -11.44
N PRO A 108 22.73 -3.02 -12.64
CA PRO A 108 23.32 -3.74 -13.75
C PRO A 108 24.73 -4.19 -13.39
N GLN A 109 25.07 -5.43 -13.75
CA GLN A 109 26.39 -6.00 -13.46
C GLN A 109 27.49 -5.18 -14.12
N ASN A 110 28.44 -4.69 -13.33
CA ASN A 110 29.62 -3.93 -13.78
C ASN A 110 29.34 -2.66 -14.59
N LYS A 111 28.13 -2.08 -14.52
CA LYS A 111 27.82 -0.79 -15.14
C LYS A 111 27.68 0.29 -14.08
N LEU A 112 28.17 1.48 -14.40
CA LEU A 112 28.10 2.66 -13.53
C LEU A 112 27.40 3.83 -14.21
N PHE A 113 27.21 3.77 -15.52
CA PHE A 113 26.77 4.91 -16.32
C PHE A 113 25.57 4.60 -17.21
N PHE A 114 24.70 5.60 -17.45
CA PHE A 114 23.56 5.46 -18.36
C PHE A 114 23.99 5.26 -19.81
N SER A 115 25.17 5.74 -20.22
CA SER A 115 25.68 5.46 -21.57
C SER A 115 25.94 3.96 -21.82
N GLU A 116 25.97 3.15 -20.77
CA GLU A 116 26.10 1.69 -20.86
C GLU A 116 24.71 1.00 -20.91
N ASP A 117 23.63 1.74 -20.69
CA ASP A 117 22.22 1.33 -20.77
C ASP A 117 21.31 2.54 -21.02
N GLU A 118 21.24 2.96 -22.29
CA GLU A 118 20.54 4.20 -22.69
C GLU A 118 19.02 4.10 -22.46
N THR A 119 18.46 2.88 -22.52
CA THR A 119 17.01 2.65 -22.47
C THR A 119 16.37 3.07 -21.14
N LEU A 120 17.08 2.90 -20.02
CA LEU A 120 16.56 3.17 -18.69
C LEU A 120 16.20 4.65 -18.51
N LEU A 121 17.16 5.53 -18.83
CA LEU A 121 16.97 6.97 -18.67
C LEU A 121 15.98 7.49 -19.71
N ASP A 122 16.07 7.03 -20.95
CA ASP A 122 15.15 7.43 -22.02
C ASP A 122 13.70 7.09 -21.70
N ALA A 123 13.43 5.89 -21.19
CA ALA A 123 12.09 5.50 -20.76
C ALA A 123 11.59 6.37 -19.59
N ALA A 124 12.45 6.67 -18.61
CA ALA A 124 12.11 7.54 -17.50
C ALA A 124 11.78 8.97 -17.97
N CYS A 125 12.55 9.50 -18.94
CA CYS A 125 12.29 10.78 -19.58
C CYS A 125 10.92 10.78 -20.26
N VAL A 126 10.61 9.77 -21.09
CA VAL A 126 9.32 9.65 -21.78
C VAL A 126 8.15 9.60 -20.79
N LEU A 127 8.27 8.82 -19.72
CA LEU A 127 7.26 8.74 -18.67
C LEU A 127 7.09 10.11 -17.98
N SER A 128 8.18 10.76 -17.60
CA SER A 128 8.13 12.08 -16.96
C SER A 128 7.51 13.13 -17.87
N GLU A 129 7.85 13.14 -19.16
CA GLU A 129 7.28 14.06 -20.16
C GLU A 129 5.80 13.81 -20.42
N PHE A 130 5.34 12.56 -20.32
CA PHE A 130 3.92 12.23 -20.42
C PHE A 130 3.12 12.73 -19.21
N GLY A 131 3.76 12.84 -18.05
CA GLY A 131 3.18 13.38 -16.82
C GLY A 131 3.30 12.46 -15.60
N PHE A 132 4.11 11.40 -15.65
CA PHE A 132 4.38 10.57 -14.48
C PHE A 132 5.22 11.35 -13.44
N PRO A 133 4.82 11.38 -12.16
CA PRO A 133 5.66 11.93 -11.10
C PRO A 133 6.96 11.13 -11.00
N TRP A 134 8.09 11.84 -11.04
CA TRP A 134 9.42 11.22 -11.08
C TRP A 134 9.71 10.32 -9.89
N ASP A 135 9.34 10.76 -8.70
CA ASP A 135 9.47 10.03 -7.43
C ASP A 135 8.55 8.79 -7.34
N LYS A 136 7.64 8.62 -8.30
CA LYS A 136 6.76 7.45 -8.42
C LYS A 136 7.19 6.48 -9.51
N LEU A 137 8.17 6.82 -10.34
CA LEU A 137 8.72 5.90 -11.34
C LEU A 137 9.31 4.64 -10.69
N GLY A 138 9.78 4.72 -9.45
CA GLY A 138 10.24 3.58 -8.66
C GLY A 138 9.15 2.53 -8.42
N LEU A 139 7.88 2.94 -8.25
CA LEU A 139 6.76 2.01 -8.11
C LEU A 139 6.59 1.16 -9.38
N LEU A 140 6.64 1.82 -10.54
CA LEU A 140 6.55 1.17 -11.84
C LEU A 140 7.77 0.28 -12.10
N TYR A 141 8.98 0.75 -11.75
CA TYR A 141 10.21 -0.02 -11.94
C TYR A 141 10.23 -1.30 -11.09
N GLU A 142 9.75 -1.23 -9.85
CA GLU A 142 9.72 -2.39 -8.96
C GLU A 142 8.73 -3.47 -9.42
N GLU A 143 7.54 -3.08 -9.89
CA GLU A 143 6.54 -4.04 -10.37
C GLU A 143 6.76 -4.46 -11.83
N SER A 144 7.35 -3.60 -12.66
CA SER A 144 7.47 -3.78 -14.10
C SER A 144 8.72 -3.10 -14.68
N GLY A 145 9.90 -3.38 -14.13
CA GLY A 145 11.18 -2.79 -14.57
C GLY A 145 11.56 -3.04 -16.02
N TRP A 146 10.95 -4.02 -16.68
CA TRP A 146 11.09 -4.27 -18.12
C TRP A 146 10.49 -3.17 -19.01
N VAL A 147 9.55 -2.35 -18.52
CA VAL A 147 9.04 -1.15 -19.21
C VAL A 147 10.18 -0.17 -19.48
N PHE A 148 11.17 -0.10 -18.59
CA PHE A 148 12.33 0.77 -18.74
C PHE A 148 13.38 0.25 -19.73
N LYS A 149 13.11 -0.89 -20.38
CA LYS A 149 13.94 -1.42 -21.48
C LYS A 149 13.33 -1.15 -22.86
N TRP A 150 12.15 -0.55 -22.89
CA TRP A 150 11.46 -0.25 -24.14
C TRP A 150 12.10 0.95 -24.84
N GLY A 151 11.99 0.96 -26.17
CA GLY A 151 12.41 2.13 -26.94
C GLY A 151 11.52 3.34 -26.62
N ALA A 152 12.10 4.54 -26.61
CA ALA A 152 11.37 5.77 -26.31
C ALA A 152 10.13 5.97 -27.20
N SER A 153 10.22 5.63 -28.49
CA SER A 153 9.09 5.72 -29.42
C SER A 153 8.00 4.69 -29.11
N GLU A 154 8.38 3.44 -28.84
CA GLU A 154 7.45 2.35 -28.50
C GLU A 154 6.66 2.67 -27.24
N LEU A 155 7.34 3.16 -26.19
CA LEU A 155 6.69 3.55 -24.95
C LEU A 155 5.74 4.73 -25.15
N LYS A 156 6.15 5.74 -25.93
CA LYS A 156 5.32 6.89 -26.27
C LYS A 156 4.07 6.47 -27.04
N ASP A 157 4.22 5.63 -28.05
CA ASP A 157 3.10 5.12 -28.85
C ASP A 157 2.12 4.32 -27.99
N ARG A 158 2.63 3.51 -27.04
CA ARG A 158 1.80 2.77 -26.09
C ARG A 158 0.99 3.71 -25.20
N LEU A 159 1.62 4.71 -24.60
CA LEU A 159 0.95 5.69 -23.74
C LEU A 159 -0.08 6.52 -24.52
N CYS A 160 0.23 6.90 -25.76
CA CYS A 160 -0.72 7.55 -26.66
C CYS A 160 -1.89 6.63 -27.03
N GLY A 161 -1.64 5.33 -27.23
CA GLY A 161 -2.67 4.34 -27.48
C GLY A 161 -3.69 4.22 -26.35
N PHE A 162 -3.24 4.31 -25.09
CA PHE A 162 -4.13 4.31 -23.92
C PHE A 162 -5.10 5.49 -23.89
N LYS A 163 -4.73 6.64 -24.47
CA LYS A 163 -5.64 7.79 -24.60
C LYS A 163 -6.79 7.50 -25.59
N GLY A 164 -6.62 6.55 -26.50
CA GLY A 164 -7.66 6.12 -27.43
C GLY A 164 -8.92 5.59 -26.76
N TYR A 165 -8.84 5.19 -25.49
CA TYR A 165 -10.00 4.77 -24.68
C TYR A 165 -10.76 5.94 -24.04
N GLY A 166 -10.41 7.19 -24.36
CA GLY A 166 -11.08 8.40 -23.86
C GLY A 166 -10.46 9.00 -22.59
N PHE A 167 -9.31 8.50 -22.14
CA PHE A 167 -8.64 8.99 -20.93
C PHE A 167 -7.72 10.19 -21.19
N CYS A 168 -7.68 11.13 -20.25
CA CYS A 168 -6.68 12.20 -20.22
C CYS A 168 -5.33 11.70 -19.70
N ASN A 169 -4.26 12.49 -19.83
CA ASN A 169 -2.91 12.07 -19.40
C ASN A 169 -2.88 11.67 -17.91
N VAL A 170 -3.50 12.47 -17.03
CA VAL A 170 -3.48 12.22 -15.57
C VAL A 170 -4.16 10.89 -15.22
N GLN A 171 -5.29 10.58 -15.89
CA GLN A 171 -5.97 9.29 -15.76
C GLN A 171 -5.10 8.14 -16.24
N VAL A 172 -4.50 8.26 -17.43
CA VAL A 172 -3.60 7.22 -17.97
C VAL A 172 -2.42 6.97 -17.01
N VAL A 173 -1.81 8.03 -16.46
CA VAL A 173 -0.74 7.92 -15.46
C VAL A 173 -1.23 7.18 -14.22
N GLY A 174 -2.40 7.54 -13.69
CA GLY A 174 -3.02 6.88 -12.53
C GLY A 174 -3.25 5.38 -12.77
N ILE A 175 -3.79 5.03 -13.93
CA ILE A 175 -4.03 3.65 -14.36
C ILE A 175 -2.71 2.90 -14.47
N CYS A 176 -1.70 3.45 -15.15
CA CYS A 176 -0.41 2.78 -15.38
C CYS A 176 0.36 2.52 -14.07
N LEU A 177 0.30 3.45 -13.12
CA LEU A 177 0.95 3.30 -11.80
C LEU A 177 0.19 2.32 -10.89
N ALA A 178 -1.13 2.21 -11.05
CA ALA A 178 -1.92 1.24 -10.31
C ALA A 178 -1.91 -0.14 -10.95
N PHE A 179 -1.86 -0.25 -12.28
CA PHE A 179 -1.86 -1.49 -13.04
C PHE A 179 -0.63 -1.60 -13.96
N PRO A 180 0.60 -1.78 -13.42
CA PRO A 180 1.82 -1.88 -14.24
C PRO A 180 1.79 -2.92 -15.35
N PHE A 181 0.99 -3.99 -15.20
CA PHE A 181 0.85 -5.03 -16.21
C PHE A 181 0.26 -4.52 -17.54
N VAL A 182 -0.30 -3.31 -17.62
CA VAL A 182 -0.85 -2.78 -18.87
C VAL A 182 0.20 -2.60 -19.97
N PHE A 183 1.47 -2.51 -19.58
CA PHE A 183 2.59 -2.54 -20.49
C PHE A 183 2.95 -3.94 -20.97
N ASP A 184 2.28 -4.99 -20.49
CA ASP A 184 2.52 -6.35 -20.97
C ASP A 184 1.91 -6.58 -22.35
N GLY A 185 2.77 -6.63 -23.37
CA GLY A 185 2.39 -6.87 -24.76
C GLY A 185 1.70 -8.23 -24.98
N GLN A 186 1.87 -9.21 -24.09
CA GLN A 186 1.21 -10.51 -24.18
C GLN A 186 -0.23 -10.49 -23.64
N LYS A 187 -0.60 -9.45 -22.91
CA LYS A 187 -1.90 -9.31 -22.23
C LYS A 187 -2.88 -8.40 -22.95
N GLY A 188 -2.74 -8.21 -24.26
CA GLY A 188 -3.54 -7.26 -25.04
C GLY A 188 -5.05 -7.30 -24.75
N ALA A 189 -5.65 -8.49 -24.74
CA ALA A 189 -7.08 -8.65 -24.46
C ALA A 189 -7.47 -8.35 -23.00
N GLU A 190 -6.61 -8.67 -22.03
CA GLU A 190 -6.84 -8.33 -20.62
C GLU A 190 -6.76 -6.81 -20.40
N VAL A 191 -5.81 -6.15 -21.09
CA VAL A 191 -5.65 -4.70 -21.05
C VAL A 191 -6.84 -4.00 -21.70
N GLU A 192 -7.29 -4.46 -22.86
CA GLU A 192 -8.49 -3.92 -23.53
C GLU A 192 -9.71 -4.03 -22.62
N ALA A 193 -9.96 -5.21 -22.03
CA ALA A 193 -11.07 -5.42 -21.11
C ALA A 193 -10.98 -4.49 -19.87
N LEU A 194 -9.80 -4.34 -19.28
CA LEU A 194 -9.58 -3.42 -18.15
C LEU A 194 -9.91 -1.98 -18.54
N PHE A 195 -9.41 -1.49 -19.68
CA PHE A 195 -9.65 -0.11 -20.12
C PHE A 195 -11.13 0.13 -20.49
N CYS A 196 -11.81 -0.87 -21.06
CA CYS A 196 -13.26 -0.82 -21.27
C CYS A 196 -14.02 -0.71 -19.93
N ASP A 197 -13.69 -1.53 -18.94
CA ASP A 197 -14.32 -1.47 -17.63
C ASP A 197 -14.04 -0.13 -16.92
N LEU A 198 -12.79 0.36 -16.97
CA LEU A 198 -12.43 1.65 -16.38
C LEU A 198 -13.13 2.82 -17.07
N SER A 199 -13.34 2.77 -18.38
CA SER A 199 -14.05 3.84 -19.09
C SER A 199 -15.54 3.90 -18.70
N LEU A 200 -16.17 2.74 -18.47
CA LEU A 200 -17.51 2.66 -17.89
C LEU A 200 -17.54 3.24 -16.47
N LEU A 201 -16.58 2.85 -15.63
CA LEU A 201 -16.47 3.32 -14.24
C LEU A 201 -16.27 4.83 -14.16
N PHE A 202 -15.33 5.38 -14.91
CA PHE A 202 -15.00 6.81 -14.86
C PHE A 202 -16.08 7.66 -15.52
N GLY A 203 -16.65 7.21 -16.64
CA GLY A 203 -17.71 7.92 -17.36
C GLY A 203 -19.10 7.61 -16.83
N LYS A 204 -19.65 6.45 -17.21
CA LYS A 204 -21.06 6.09 -16.94
C LYS A 204 -21.40 6.08 -15.45
N PHE A 205 -20.48 5.62 -14.61
CA PHE A 205 -20.72 5.51 -13.16
C PHE A 205 -20.19 6.72 -12.36
N GLY A 206 -19.71 7.78 -13.04
CA GLY A 206 -19.40 9.07 -12.41
C GLY A 206 -18.17 9.07 -11.50
N LEU A 207 -17.30 8.05 -11.56
CA LEU A 207 -16.09 8.04 -10.70
C LEU A 207 -15.12 9.17 -11.02
N ALA A 208 -15.09 9.66 -12.26
CA ALA A 208 -14.25 10.82 -12.61
C ALA A 208 -14.69 12.08 -11.88
N GLU A 209 -15.99 12.34 -11.83
CA GLU A 209 -16.57 13.51 -11.15
C GLU A 209 -16.22 13.50 -9.65
N CYS A 210 -16.29 12.33 -9.02
CA CYS A 210 -15.93 12.13 -7.61
C CYS A 210 -14.46 12.46 -7.31
N VAL A 211 -13.55 12.23 -8.26
CA VAL A 211 -12.13 12.59 -8.13
C VAL A 211 -11.97 14.09 -8.37
N GLU A 212 -12.52 14.61 -9.46
CA GLU A 212 -12.41 16.03 -9.84
C GLU A 212 -12.93 16.98 -8.74
N GLU A 213 -13.97 16.59 -7.99
CA GLU A 213 -14.48 17.33 -6.84
C GLU A 213 -13.53 17.34 -5.62
N LYS A 214 -12.82 16.24 -5.37
CA LYS A 214 -11.95 16.05 -4.18
C LYS A 214 -10.50 16.45 -4.41
N GLY A 215 -10.03 16.33 -5.64
CA GLY A 215 -8.66 16.56 -6.07
C GLY A 215 -8.41 15.94 -7.45
N ASN A 216 -7.88 16.71 -8.39
CA ASN A 216 -7.60 16.24 -9.75
C ASN A 216 -6.10 15.99 -9.99
N GLY A 217 -5.36 15.67 -8.93
CA GLY A 217 -3.94 15.37 -9.02
C GLY A 217 -3.67 13.93 -9.48
N VAL A 218 -2.45 13.67 -9.95
CA VAL A 218 -2.01 12.30 -10.25
C VAL A 218 -2.21 11.38 -9.04
N ASP A 219 -1.95 11.89 -7.83
CA ASP A 219 -2.05 11.13 -6.59
C ASP A 219 -3.47 10.65 -6.29
N ASP A 220 -4.47 11.47 -6.60
CA ASP A 220 -5.88 11.14 -6.44
C ASP A 220 -6.28 10.02 -7.41
N TRP A 221 -5.86 10.13 -8.68
CA TRP A 221 -6.09 9.10 -9.70
C TRP A 221 -5.37 7.79 -9.39
N VAL A 222 -4.12 7.84 -8.92
CA VAL A 222 -3.37 6.65 -8.47
C VAL A 222 -4.09 5.99 -7.30
N GLY A 223 -4.51 6.77 -6.31
CA GLY A 223 -5.24 6.28 -5.13
C GLY A 223 -6.56 5.62 -5.52
N LEU A 224 -7.35 6.24 -6.40
CA LEU A 224 -8.57 5.64 -6.93
C LEU A 224 -8.28 4.33 -7.65
N CYS A 225 -7.34 4.33 -8.60
CA CYS A 225 -7.04 3.15 -9.41
C CYS A 225 -6.50 1.99 -8.55
N ARG A 226 -5.74 2.26 -7.48
CA ARG A 226 -5.30 1.24 -6.51
C ARG A 226 -6.47 0.61 -5.76
N LYS A 227 -7.44 1.42 -5.32
CA LYS A 227 -8.66 0.90 -4.69
C LYS A 227 -9.44 0.00 -5.65
N ILE A 228 -9.56 0.40 -6.93
CA ILE A 228 -10.16 -0.44 -7.97
C ILE A 228 -9.35 -1.73 -8.19
N ARG A 229 -8.01 -1.66 -8.18
CA ARG A 229 -7.13 -2.84 -8.33
C ARG A 229 -7.38 -3.90 -7.26
N LEU A 230 -7.70 -3.51 -6.02
CA LEU A 230 -8.05 -4.48 -4.97
C LEU A 230 -9.21 -5.39 -5.40
N PHE A 231 -10.26 -4.81 -6.01
CA PHE A 231 -11.40 -5.55 -6.51
C PHE A 231 -11.08 -6.30 -7.81
N TYR A 232 -10.25 -5.73 -8.68
CA TYR A 232 -9.75 -6.41 -9.87
C TYR A 232 -9.01 -7.70 -9.53
N ASP A 233 -8.06 -7.64 -8.60
CA ASP A 233 -7.25 -8.79 -8.17
C ASP A 233 -8.09 -9.84 -7.42
N LEU A 234 -9.13 -9.40 -6.68
CA LEU A 234 -10.08 -10.31 -6.05
C LEU A 234 -11.01 -11.02 -7.03
N ASN A 235 -11.39 -10.35 -8.13
CA ASN A 235 -12.33 -10.89 -9.12
C ASN A 235 -11.63 -11.61 -10.28
N GLY A 236 -10.39 -12.06 -10.09
CA GLY A 236 -9.63 -12.80 -11.10
C GLY A 236 -9.29 -11.97 -12.34
N GLY A 237 -9.25 -10.64 -12.21
CA GLY A 237 -8.85 -9.71 -13.28
C GLY A 237 -9.90 -9.43 -14.35
N LYS A 238 -11.19 -9.57 -14.04
CA LYS A 238 -12.30 -9.40 -15.00
C LYS A 238 -13.51 -8.71 -14.39
N ASN A 239 -14.37 -8.14 -15.24
CA ASN A 239 -15.72 -7.65 -14.92
C ASN A 239 -15.77 -6.68 -13.73
N ILE A 240 -14.77 -5.81 -13.56
CA ILE A 240 -14.79 -4.84 -12.46
C ILE A 240 -15.84 -3.74 -12.71
N GLY A 241 -16.17 -3.47 -13.97
CA GLY A 241 -17.25 -2.56 -14.34
C GLY A 241 -18.61 -3.04 -13.83
N GLU A 242 -18.89 -4.34 -13.99
CA GLU A 242 -20.10 -4.98 -13.45
C GLU A 242 -20.04 -5.07 -11.92
N LEU A 243 -18.91 -5.48 -11.35
CA LEU A 243 -18.77 -5.64 -9.91
C LEU A 243 -18.98 -4.32 -9.16
N ILE A 244 -18.30 -3.25 -9.56
CA ILE A 244 -18.33 -1.96 -8.85
C ILE A 244 -19.54 -1.11 -9.29
N GLY A 245 -19.83 -1.08 -10.60
CA GLY A 245 -20.89 -0.25 -11.16
C GLY A 245 -22.28 -0.92 -11.18
N GLY A 246 -22.34 -2.24 -11.32
CA GLY A 246 -23.59 -3.00 -11.52
C GLY A 246 -24.51 -3.06 -10.31
N SER A 247 -24.00 -2.87 -9.09
CA SER A 247 -24.80 -2.85 -7.86
C SER A 247 -25.56 -1.53 -7.64
N ASN A 248 -26.27 -1.05 -8.67
CA ASN A 248 -26.92 0.28 -8.69
C ASN A 248 -25.98 1.44 -8.29
N GLY A 249 -24.68 1.31 -8.56
CA GLY A 249 -23.66 2.28 -8.16
C GLY A 249 -23.23 2.23 -6.67
N VAL A 250 -23.72 1.30 -5.84
CA VAL A 250 -23.31 1.20 -4.43
C VAL A 250 -21.79 0.95 -4.29
N GLY A 251 -21.22 0.14 -5.19
CA GLY A 251 -19.78 -0.12 -5.22
C GLY A 251 -18.93 1.12 -5.52
N VAL A 252 -19.47 2.07 -6.27
CA VAL A 252 -18.82 3.38 -6.49
C VAL A 252 -18.64 4.10 -5.16
N GLY A 253 -19.69 4.16 -4.34
CA GLY A 253 -19.63 4.72 -2.99
C GLY A 253 -18.56 4.06 -2.13
N VAL A 254 -18.52 2.72 -2.13
CA VAL A 254 -17.49 1.95 -1.39
C VAL A 254 -16.07 2.34 -1.82
N VAL A 255 -15.82 2.45 -3.11
CA VAL A 255 -14.50 2.82 -3.64
C VAL A 255 -14.17 4.29 -3.33
N VAL A 256 -15.15 5.20 -3.32
CA VAL A 256 -14.93 6.65 -3.15
C VAL A 256 -14.81 7.06 -1.68
N GLU A 257 -15.58 6.46 -0.79
CA GLU A 257 -15.70 6.86 0.61
C GLU A 257 -14.63 6.25 1.50
N HIS A 258 -14.15 5.05 1.18
CA HIS A 258 -13.20 4.32 2.02
C HIS A 258 -11.74 4.50 1.58
N GLY A 259 -10.84 4.45 2.57
CA GLY A 259 -9.40 4.45 2.36
C GLY A 259 -8.88 3.10 1.87
N GLU A 260 -7.76 3.09 1.13
CA GLU A 260 -7.14 1.85 0.62
C GLU A 260 -6.83 0.85 1.75
N GLU A 261 -6.28 1.32 2.88
CA GLU A 261 -5.98 0.47 4.03
C GLU A 261 -7.23 -0.14 4.68
N GLU A 262 -8.33 0.62 4.72
CA GLU A 262 -9.61 0.12 5.23
C GLU A 262 -10.11 -1.01 4.34
N LEU A 263 -10.06 -0.80 3.00
CA LEU A 263 -10.42 -1.81 2.02
C LEU A 263 -9.62 -3.10 2.20
N VAL A 264 -8.30 -2.98 2.31
CA VAL A 264 -7.41 -4.13 2.55
C VAL A 264 -7.80 -4.86 3.85
N GLN A 265 -8.06 -4.15 4.94
CA GLN A 265 -8.45 -4.77 6.21
C GLN A 265 -9.76 -5.57 6.11
N ALA A 266 -10.77 -5.05 5.40
CA ALA A 266 -12.02 -5.81 5.21
C ALA A 266 -11.83 -7.01 4.30
N ILE A 267 -11.06 -6.87 3.22
CA ILE A 267 -10.73 -7.98 2.33
C ILE A 267 -10.04 -9.10 3.12
N GLU A 268 -8.99 -8.78 3.89
CA GLU A 268 -8.29 -9.74 4.74
C GLU A 268 -9.23 -10.37 5.77
N TYR A 269 -10.12 -9.58 6.39
CA TYR A 269 -11.10 -10.07 7.35
C TYR A 269 -12.05 -11.09 6.74
N PHE A 270 -12.66 -10.79 5.59
CA PHE A 270 -13.64 -11.67 4.96
C PHE A 270 -12.99 -12.89 4.28
N CYS A 271 -11.78 -12.74 3.72
CA CYS A 271 -11.01 -13.87 3.20
C CYS A 271 -10.67 -14.91 4.28
N ARG A 272 -10.58 -14.51 5.56
CA ARG A 272 -10.38 -15.46 6.67
C ARG A 272 -11.58 -16.36 6.95
N PHE A 273 -12.74 -16.15 6.31
CA PHE A 273 -13.80 -17.17 6.31
C PHE A 273 -13.51 -18.31 5.33
N GLY A 274 -12.55 -18.19 4.41
CA GLY A 274 -12.24 -19.23 3.42
C GLY A 274 -13.18 -19.24 2.22
N ALA A 275 -13.97 -18.18 2.06
CA ALA A 275 -14.83 -17.98 0.91
C ALA A 275 -14.04 -17.72 -0.38
N LYS A 276 -14.71 -17.90 -1.52
CA LYS A 276 -14.17 -17.53 -2.83
C LYS A 276 -13.93 -16.01 -2.88
N LYS A 277 -12.84 -15.60 -3.52
CA LYS A 277 -12.44 -14.18 -3.56
C LYS A 277 -13.48 -13.31 -4.25
N GLU A 278 -14.13 -13.84 -5.27
CA GLU A 278 -15.20 -13.18 -6.03
C GLU A 278 -16.43 -12.94 -5.14
N ASP A 279 -16.76 -13.90 -4.26
CA ASP A 279 -17.85 -13.76 -3.30
C ASP A 279 -17.51 -12.72 -2.22
N VAL A 280 -16.25 -12.67 -1.78
CA VAL A 280 -15.77 -11.63 -0.86
C VAL A 280 -15.87 -10.25 -1.51
N ALA A 281 -15.44 -10.11 -2.77
CA ALA A 281 -15.51 -8.85 -3.50
C ALA A 281 -16.96 -8.36 -3.62
N ARG A 282 -17.90 -9.25 -3.99
CA ARG A 282 -19.33 -8.95 -4.04
C ARG A 282 -19.91 -8.55 -2.69
N LEU A 283 -19.58 -9.30 -1.63
CA LEU A 283 -20.06 -8.99 -0.28
C LEU A 283 -19.63 -7.59 0.16
N ILE A 284 -18.38 -7.23 -0.12
CA ILE A 284 -17.81 -5.94 0.24
C ILE A 284 -18.47 -4.79 -0.53
N VAL A 285 -18.70 -4.96 -1.84
CA VAL A 285 -19.37 -3.96 -2.67
C VAL A 285 -20.85 -3.81 -2.28
N ASN A 286 -21.54 -4.91 -1.98
CA ASN A 286 -22.98 -4.92 -1.73
C ASN A 286 -23.36 -4.66 -0.27
N GLY A 287 -22.40 -4.65 0.65
CA GLY A 287 -22.64 -4.47 2.08
C GLY A 287 -21.77 -3.36 2.68
N PRO A 288 -21.92 -2.10 2.25
CA PRO A 288 -21.13 -1.00 2.78
C PRO A 288 -21.28 -0.83 4.31
N GLU A 289 -22.40 -1.24 4.90
CA GLU A 289 -22.61 -1.16 6.34
C GLU A 289 -21.69 -2.10 7.13
N LEU A 290 -21.09 -3.11 6.46
CA LEU A 290 -20.10 -3.99 7.06
C LEU A 290 -18.78 -3.27 7.37
N TRP A 291 -18.49 -2.13 6.74
CA TRP A 291 -17.25 -1.38 6.97
C TRP A 291 -17.18 -0.87 8.41
N GLU A 292 -18.27 -0.32 8.93
CA GLU A 292 -18.32 0.10 10.34
C GLU A 292 -18.04 -1.06 11.30
N LEU A 293 -18.46 -2.26 10.91
CA LEU A 293 -18.36 -3.47 11.72
C LEU A 293 -16.92 -3.99 11.77
N VAL A 294 -16.24 -4.04 10.61
CA VAL A 294 -14.83 -4.42 10.51
C VAL A 294 -13.95 -3.39 11.24
N LEU A 295 -14.20 -2.10 11.07
CA LEU A 295 -13.37 -1.03 11.63
C LEU A 295 -13.53 -0.86 13.15
N LYS A 296 -14.75 -1.01 13.69
CA LYS A 296 -15.02 -0.76 15.12
C LYS A 296 -14.61 -1.91 16.05
N MET A 297 -14.19 -3.07 15.51
CA MET A 297 -13.55 -4.18 16.26
C MET A 297 -14.28 -4.55 17.57
N GLY A 298 -15.62 -4.62 17.52
CA GLY A 298 -16.47 -4.89 18.68
C GLY A 298 -16.30 -6.28 19.30
N LYS A 299 -17.09 -6.61 20.31
CA LYS A 299 -17.19 -7.98 20.85
C LYS A 299 -18.52 -8.61 20.45
N VAL A 300 -18.52 -9.91 20.22
CA VAL A 300 -19.70 -10.70 19.83
C VAL A 300 -19.78 -11.96 20.68
N ASN A 301 -20.97 -12.24 21.23
CA ASN A 301 -21.24 -13.52 21.85
C ASN A 301 -21.60 -14.54 20.77
N VAL A 302 -20.73 -15.53 20.59
CA VAL A 302 -20.82 -16.51 19.49
C VAL A 302 -22.13 -17.29 19.54
N LEU A 303 -22.57 -17.73 20.72
CA LEU A 303 -23.79 -18.52 20.86
C LEU A 303 -25.05 -17.70 20.50
N LYS A 304 -25.12 -16.46 20.99
CA LYS A 304 -26.21 -15.54 20.65
C LYS A 304 -26.24 -15.25 19.14
N LEU A 305 -25.07 -15.09 18.52
CA LEU A 305 -24.93 -14.87 17.08
C LEU A 305 -25.42 -16.09 16.28
N LEU A 306 -24.96 -17.30 16.61
CA LEU A 306 -25.38 -18.53 15.91
C LEU A 306 -26.90 -18.73 15.98
N LYS A 307 -27.49 -18.50 17.16
CA LYS A 307 -28.94 -18.53 17.34
C LYS A 307 -29.65 -17.45 16.51
N HIS A 308 -29.09 -16.24 16.44
CA HIS A 308 -29.65 -15.14 15.64
C HIS A 308 -29.63 -15.45 14.14
N PHE A 309 -28.60 -16.14 13.65
CA PHE A 309 -28.47 -16.60 12.28
C PHE A 309 -29.26 -17.89 11.96
N GLY A 310 -30.02 -18.42 12.93
CA GLY A 310 -31.00 -19.48 12.71
C GLY A 310 -30.47 -20.91 12.87
N ILE A 311 -29.36 -21.13 13.58
CA ILE A 311 -28.98 -22.49 14.00
C ILE A 311 -30.04 -23.03 14.97
N ASN A 312 -30.54 -24.24 14.68
CA ASN A 312 -31.57 -24.89 15.49
C ASN A 312 -31.02 -25.32 16.86
N SER A 313 -31.91 -25.60 17.82
CA SER A 313 -31.53 -25.93 19.20
C SER A 313 -30.66 -27.18 19.31
N ASN A 314 -30.93 -28.20 18.48
CA ASN A 314 -30.22 -29.48 18.54
C ASN A 314 -28.76 -29.32 18.07
N ASP A 315 -28.56 -28.61 16.97
CA ASP A 315 -27.23 -28.29 16.43
C ASP A 315 -26.46 -27.34 17.36
N LEU A 316 -27.17 -26.41 18.01
CA LEU A 316 -26.59 -25.53 19.01
C LEU A 316 -26.08 -26.31 20.23
N ASP A 317 -26.79 -27.36 20.65
CA ASP A 317 -26.41 -28.20 21.78
C ASP A 317 -25.22 -29.13 21.43
N ILE A 318 -25.12 -29.59 20.18
CA ILE A 318 -23.93 -30.26 19.64
C ILE A 318 -22.73 -29.31 19.69
N VAL A 319 -22.90 -28.08 19.18
CA VAL A 319 -21.84 -27.05 19.20
C VAL A 319 -21.38 -26.75 20.64
N LYS A 320 -22.32 -26.65 21.60
CA LYS A 320 -21.99 -26.47 23.03
C LYS A 320 -21.17 -27.61 23.61
N ARG A 321 -21.56 -28.85 23.31
CA ARG A 321 -20.90 -30.04 23.83
C ARG A 321 -19.49 -30.19 23.26
N ASP A 322 -19.34 -30.02 21.95
CA ASP A 322 -18.12 -30.38 21.23
C ASP A 322 -17.12 -29.21 21.18
N TYR A 323 -17.61 -27.96 21.28
CA TYR A 323 -16.79 -26.75 21.15
C TYR A 323 -16.97 -25.76 22.30
N GLY A 324 -17.39 -26.21 23.48
CA GLY A 324 -17.62 -25.36 24.67
C GLY A 324 -16.49 -24.39 25.01
N HIS A 325 -15.24 -24.75 24.70
CA HIS A 325 -14.05 -23.93 24.93
C HIS A 325 -13.90 -22.72 23.98
N VAL A 326 -14.60 -22.71 22.83
CA VAL A 326 -14.59 -21.63 21.83
C VAL A 326 -15.83 -20.74 21.95
N LEU A 327 -16.83 -21.18 22.74
CA LEU A 327 -18.11 -20.49 22.89
C LEU A 327 -18.04 -19.46 24.01
N GLY A 328 -18.03 -18.20 23.61
CA GLY A 328 -18.00 -17.08 24.54
C GLY A 328 -18.13 -15.73 23.82
N THR A 329 -17.81 -14.67 24.54
CA THR A 329 -17.72 -13.33 23.97
C THR A 329 -16.32 -13.15 23.37
N VAL A 330 -16.23 -13.10 22.05
CA VAL A 330 -14.98 -12.96 21.31
C VAL A 330 -14.87 -11.58 20.69
N LYS A 331 -13.66 -11.13 20.38
CA LYS A 331 -13.48 -9.97 19.51
C LYS A 331 -13.99 -10.31 18.12
N LEU A 332 -14.68 -9.37 17.49
CA LEU A 332 -15.26 -9.54 16.17
C LEU A 332 -14.18 -9.82 15.12
N CYS A 333 -13.00 -9.24 15.26
CA CYS A 333 -11.83 -9.56 14.42
C CYS A 333 -11.40 -11.03 14.44
N ASN A 334 -11.80 -11.78 15.48
CA ASN A 334 -11.51 -13.20 15.63
C ASN A 334 -12.69 -14.09 15.19
N LEU A 335 -13.84 -13.50 14.83
CA LEU A 335 -15.01 -14.24 14.39
C LEU A 335 -14.72 -15.20 13.23
N PRO A 336 -13.93 -14.84 12.18
CA PRO A 336 -13.62 -15.78 11.11
C PRO A 336 -12.89 -17.04 11.61
N ASN A 337 -11.95 -16.88 12.55
CA ASN A 337 -11.20 -18.01 13.10
C ASN A 337 -12.08 -18.89 13.98
N VAL A 338 -13.00 -18.28 14.75
CA VAL A 338 -13.96 -19.02 15.57
C VAL A 338 -14.89 -19.83 14.68
N MET A 339 -15.46 -19.24 13.64
CA MET A 339 -16.32 -19.96 12.70
C MET A 339 -15.57 -21.10 11.98
N ARG A 340 -14.27 -20.94 11.70
CA ARG A 340 -13.43 -22.03 11.19
C ARG A 340 -13.24 -23.14 12.22
N ALA A 341 -12.94 -22.81 13.47
CA ALA A 341 -12.78 -23.79 14.54
C ALA A 341 -14.06 -24.60 14.80
N LEU A 342 -15.23 -23.96 14.61
CA LEU A 342 -16.54 -24.62 14.69
C LEU A 342 -16.92 -25.41 13.44
N GLY A 343 -16.15 -25.33 12.34
CA GLY A 343 -16.53 -25.91 11.05
C GLY A 343 -17.72 -25.20 10.38
N LEU A 344 -18.11 -24.01 10.84
CA LEU A 344 -19.29 -23.26 10.38
C LEU A 344 -18.94 -22.07 9.46
N HIS A 345 -17.69 -21.92 9.07
CA HIS A 345 -17.21 -20.76 8.30
C HIS A 345 -17.87 -20.60 6.93
N GLU A 346 -17.99 -21.67 6.16
CA GLU A 346 -18.69 -21.64 4.87
C GLU A 346 -20.17 -21.31 5.06
N TRP A 347 -20.86 -22.06 5.93
CA TRP A 347 -22.27 -21.82 6.26
C TRP A 347 -22.53 -20.37 6.70
N PHE A 348 -21.68 -19.83 7.59
CA PHE A 348 -21.82 -18.47 8.09
C PHE A 348 -21.59 -17.44 6.98
N PHE A 349 -20.59 -17.67 6.12
CA PHE A 349 -20.31 -16.79 5.00
C PHE A 349 -21.46 -16.78 3.97
N GLU A 350 -22.00 -17.95 3.62
CA GLU A 350 -23.19 -18.08 2.79
C GLU A 350 -24.38 -17.32 3.38
N LYS A 351 -24.51 -17.32 4.70
CA LYS A 351 -25.57 -16.58 5.38
C LYS A 351 -25.40 -15.07 5.36
N ILE A 352 -24.23 -14.50 5.06
CA ILE A 352 -24.04 -13.04 5.01
C ILE A 352 -23.94 -12.49 3.58
N LYS A 353 -23.52 -13.31 2.59
CA LYS A 353 -23.17 -12.82 1.25
C LYS A 353 -24.34 -12.32 0.40
N ASP A 354 -25.58 -12.75 0.68
CA ASP A 354 -26.78 -12.39 -0.08
C ASP A 354 -27.73 -11.46 0.70
N GLY A 355 -27.29 -10.23 1.00
CA GLY A 355 -28.13 -9.19 1.65
C GLY A 355 -28.36 -9.34 3.16
N ASN A 356 -28.10 -10.53 3.70
CA ASN A 356 -28.22 -10.85 5.12
C ASN A 356 -27.05 -10.35 5.98
N HIS A 357 -26.06 -9.68 5.38
CA HIS A 357 -25.02 -8.96 6.13
C HIS A 357 -25.62 -7.91 7.08
N SER A 358 -26.79 -7.35 6.75
CA SER A 358 -27.59 -6.48 7.63
C SER A 358 -27.98 -7.14 8.96
N LEU A 359 -28.14 -8.47 9.00
CA LEU A 359 -28.35 -9.22 10.25
C LEU A 359 -27.11 -9.18 11.14
N LEU A 360 -25.92 -9.27 10.56
CA LEU A 360 -24.67 -9.15 11.32
C LEU A 360 -24.53 -7.72 11.90
N VAL A 361 -24.79 -6.71 11.08
CA VAL A 361 -24.72 -5.29 11.47
C VAL A 361 -25.72 -4.99 12.58
N SER A 362 -26.99 -5.37 12.41
CA SER A 362 -28.05 -5.15 13.39
C SER A 362 -27.80 -5.91 14.70
N PHE A 363 -27.31 -7.16 14.62
CA PHE A 363 -26.93 -7.92 15.80
C PHE A 363 -25.85 -7.20 16.60
N VAL A 364 -24.77 -6.75 15.94
CA VAL A 364 -23.66 -6.08 16.62
C VAL A 364 -24.08 -4.72 17.17
N ALA A 365 -24.92 -3.96 16.46
CA ALA A 365 -25.46 -2.70 16.94
C ALA A 365 -26.31 -2.88 18.21
N ASN A 366 -27.20 -3.87 18.23
CA ASN A 366 -28.11 -4.16 19.35
C ASN A 366 -27.40 -4.80 20.56
N ASN A 367 -26.23 -5.41 20.35
CA ASN A 367 -25.44 -6.05 21.41
C ASN A 367 -24.18 -5.23 21.77
N ARG A 368 -24.12 -3.93 21.43
CA ARG A 368 -23.16 -3.00 22.04
C ARG A 368 -23.53 -2.82 23.52
N GLU A 369 -23.14 -3.78 24.35
CA GLU A 369 -23.24 -3.61 25.81
C GLU A 369 -22.40 -2.39 26.21
N VAL A 370 -23.07 -1.32 26.63
CA VAL A 370 -22.48 -0.22 27.42
C VAL A 370 -22.14 -0.80 28.79
N VAL A 371 -21.01 -1.49 28.93
CA VAL A 371 -20.62 -2.00 30.24
C VAL A 371 -19.10 -1.97 30.38
N GLY A 372 -18.63 -0.98 31.14
CA GLY A 372 -17.39 -1.10 31.91
C GLY A 372 -17.48 -2.36 32.75
N ASP A 373 -16.61 -3.31 32.44
CA ASP A 373 -16.65 -4.68 32.93
C ASP A 373 -16.35 -4.74 34.44
N LYS A 374 -17.39 -4.51 35.25
CA LYS A 374 -17.35 -4.68 36.72
C LYS A 374 -17.03 -6.14 37.09
N GLY A 375 -17.33 -7.11 36.21
CA GLY A 375 -17.02 -8.53 36.42
C GLY A 375 -15.53 -8.83 36.29
N TYR A 376 -14.91 -8.35 35.21
CA TYR A 376 -13.47 -8.53 34.96
C TYR A 376 -12.58 -7.80 35.97
N THR A 377 -12.97 -6.59 36.39
CA THR A 377 -12.27 -5.87 37.46
C THR A 377 -12.42 -6.56 38.83
N SER A 378 -13.56 -7.20 39.11
CA SER A 378 -13.74 -8.00 40.32
C SER A 378 -12.87 -9.27 40.31
N PHE A 379 -12.75 -9.92 39.14
CA PHE A 379 -11.92 -11.11 38.97
C PHE A 379 -10.42 -10.79 39.07
N LEU A 380 -9.98 -9.67 38.51
CA LEU A 380 -8.59 -9.19 38.65
C LEU A 380 -8.25 -8.81 40.11
N LYS A 381 -9.18 -8.16 40.83
CA LYS A 381 -9.00 -7.87 42.26
C LYS A 381 -8.93 -9.15 43.10
N ALA A 382 -9.73 -10.17 42.78
CA ALA A 382 -9.64 -11.46 43.46
C ALA A 382 -8.29 -12.16 43.24
N ILE A 383 -7.73 -12.05 42.03
CA ILE A 383 -6.40 -12.60 41.70
C ILE A 383 -5.28 -11.82 42.41
N GLU A 384 -5.38 -10.49 42.52
CA GLU A 384 -4.43 -9.66 43.29
C GLU A 384 -4.45 -9.99 44.79
N VAL A 385 -5.63 -10.20 45.38
CA VAL A 385 -5.78 -10.57 46.80
C VAL A 385 -5.23 -11.97 47.09
N SER A 386 -5.22 -12.87 46.10
CA SER A 386 -4.69 -14.24 46.25
C SER A 386 -3.15 -14.36 46.15
N LYS A 387 -2.45 -13.27 45.78
CA LYS A 387 -1.01 -13.29 45.46
C LYS A 387 -0.09 -12.72 46.56
N THR A 388 -0.54 -12.59 47.79
CA THR A 388 0.36 -12.31 48.93
C THR A 388 0.85 -13.63 49.56
N PRO A 389 2.15 -13.96 49.45
CA PRO A 389 2.73 -15.05 50.23
C PRO A 389 2.97 -14.53 51.65
N ILE A 390 2.21 -15.02 52.62
CA ILE A 390 2.58 -14.91 54.04
C ILE A 390 3.64 -15.98 54.30
N HIS A 391 4.91 -15.63 54.08
CA HIS A 391 6.03 -16.36 54.66
C HIS A 391 6.59 -15.56 55.84
N ASN A 392 6.06 -15.82 57.03
CA ASN A 392 6.72 -15.45 58.27
C ASN A 392 7.88 -16.43 58.51
N MET A 393 9.11 -16.05 58.17
CA MET A 393 10.30 -16.70 58.71
C MET A 393 10.58 -16.14 60.11
N THR A 394 10.20 -16.89 61.14
CA THR A 394 10.72 -16.72 62.49
C THR A 394 12.14 -17.27 62.55
N SER A 395 13.12 -16.39 62.74
CA SER A 395 14.47 -16.77 63.17
C SER A 395 14.45 -17.11 64.67
N PRO A 396 15.12 -18.18 65.14
CA PRO A 396 15.38 -18.36 66.56
C PRO A 396 16.45 -17.37 67.04
N ARG A 397 16.30 -16.87 68.27
CA ARG A 397 17.32 -16.13 69.01
C ARG A 397 18.15 -17.10 69.86
N ASN A 398 19.45 -16.81 69.92
CA ASN A 398 20.49 -17.25 70.88
C ASN A 398 20.80 -18.74 70.98
#